data_AF-A0A0F2LAQ3-F1
#
_entry.id   AF-A0A0F2LAQ3-F1
#
_cell.length_a   1.000
_cell.length_b   1.000
_cell.length_c   1.000
_cell.angle_alpha   90.00
_cell.angle_beta   90.00
_cell.angle_gamma   90.00
#
_symmetry.space_group_name_H-M   'P 1'
#
loop_
_entity.id
_entity.type
_entity.pdbx_description
1 polymer ?
#
loop_
_entity_poly.entity_id
_entity_poly.type
_entity_poly.pdbx_seq_one_letter_code
_entity_poly.pdbx_strand_id
1 'polypeptide(L)' 'MELALERSGGFVRIRARIGDREYEAVGLRSDLPNVLGLLVSQLLRDGQPSDVVCEAVKRGLEAAQRL' A
#
# COMPACT_ATOMS: atom_id res chain seq x y z
N MET A 1 0.55 6.10 9.96
CA MET A 1 0.98 5.43 8.71
C MET A 1 0.34 6.15 7.55
N GLU A 2 1.13 6.45 6.52
CA GLU A 2 0.67 7.06 5.27
C GLU A 2 0.82 6.05 4.15
N LEU A 3 -0.20 5.89 3.30
CA LEU A 3 -0.16 5.02 2.13
C LEU A 3 -0.45 5.82 0.87
N ALA A 4 0.47 5.76 -0.10
CA ALA A 4 0.36 6.43 -1.38
C ALA A 4 0.36 5.39 -2.51
N LEU A 5 -0.53 5.59 -3.49
CA LEU A 5 -0.63 4.74 -4.67
C LEU A 5 -0.33 5.55 -5.91
N GLU A 6 0.65 5.10 -6.68
CA GLU A 6 1.07 5.71 -7.94
C GLU A 6 0.80 4.76 -9.09
N ARG A 7 0.20 5.29 -10.16
CA ARG A 7 -0.07 4.56 -11.40
C ARG A 7 0.81 5.13 -12.49
N SER A 8 1.60 4.30 -13.14
CA SER A 8 2.39 4.70 -14.31
C SER A 8 2.32 3.63 -15.38
N GLY A 9 1.64 3.95 -16.48
CA GLY A 9 1.36 2.99 -17.55
C GLY A 9 0.66 1.73 -17.04
N GLY A 10 1.27 0.57 -17.33
CA GLY A 10 0.80 -0.75 -16.90
C GLY A 10 1.17 -1.14 -15.48
N PHE A 11 1.90 -0.30 -14.74
CA PHE A 11 2.40 -0.61 -13.40
C PHE A 11 1.68 0.18 -12.31
N VAL A 12 1.71 -0.39 -11.11
CA VAL A 12 1.32 0.26 -9.86
C VAL A 12 2.47 0.18 -8.87
N ARG A 13 2.69 1.29 -8.16
CA ARG A 13 3.57 1.37 -7.00
C ARG A 13 2.74 1.77 -5.80
N ILE A 14 2.90 1.05 -4.69
CA ILE A 14 2.27 1.36 -3.41
C ILE A 14 3.38 1.60 -2.40
N ARG A 15 3.37 2.78 -1.77
CA ARG A 15 4.32 3.17 -0.75
C ARG A 15 3.62 3.34 0.58
N ALA A 16 4.18 2.76 1.64
CA ALA A 16 3.72 2.97 3.00
C ALA A 16 4.86 3.53 3.86
N ARG A 17 4.59 4.59 4.63
CA ARG A 17 5.56 5.19 5.56
C ARG A 17 5.10 5.07 7.01
N ILE A 18 5.98 4.57 7.86
CA ILE A 18 5.75 4.37 9.31
C ILE A 18 6.99 4.85 10.07
N GLY A 19 6.88 6.03 10.69
CA GLY A 19 8.04 6.68 11.31
C GLY A 19 9.15 6.87 10.26
N ASP A 20 10.33 6.33 10.56
CA ASP A 20 11.51 6.38 9.67
C ASP A 20 11.61 5.21 8.68
N ARG A 21 10.63 4.29 8.69
CA ARG A 21 10.59 3.15 7.76
C ARG A 21 9.68 3.44 6.57
N GLU A 22 10.18 3.11 5.38
CA GLU A 22 9.42 3.12 4.15
C GLU A 22 9.32 1.69 3.60
N TYR A 23 8.13 1.33 3.14
CA TYR A 23 7.82 0.05 2.50
C TYR A 23 7.32 0.36 1.10
N GLU A 24 7.82 -0.38 0.11
CA GLU A 24 7.41 -0.23 -1.28
C GLU A 24 7.01 -1.58 -1.86
N ALA A 25 5.90 -1.60 -2.58
CA ALA A 25 5.51 -2.72 -3.43
C ALA A 25 5.23 -2.21 -4.85
N VAL A 26 5.84 -2.84 -5.86
CA VAL A 26 5.69 -2.50 -7.28
C VAL A 26 5.26 -3.73 -8.05
N GLY A 27 4.30 -3.57 -8.95
CA GLY A 27 3.88 -4.65 -9.84
C GLY A 27 2.94 -4.18 -10.93
N LEU A 28 2.30 -5.14 -11.60
CA LEU A 28 1.34 -4.83 -12.66
C LEU A 28 0.07 -4.23 -12.07
N ARG A 29 -0.49 -3.22 -12.75
CA ARG A 29 -1.75 -2.58 -12.35
C ARG A 29 -2.93 -3.57 -12.38
N SER A 30 -2.90 -4.52 -13.32
CA SER A 30 -3.89 -5.60 -13.39
C SER A 30 -3.81 -6.56 -12.21
N ASP A 31 -2.70 -6.55 -11.48
CA ASP A 31 -2.42 -7.42 -10.34
C ASP A 31 -2.36 -6.65 -9.01
N LEU A 32 -3.07 -5.52 -8.96
CA LEU A 32 -3.15 -4.65 -7.78
C LEU A 32 -3.47 -5.41 -6.48
N PRO A 33 -4.39 -6.39 -6.43
CA PRO A 33 -4.68 -7.14 -5.21
C PRO A 33 -3.44 -7.85 -4.64
N ASN A 34 -2.61 -8.45 -5.49
CA ASN A 34 -1.40 -9.15 -5.04
C ASN A 34 -0.31 -8.17 -4.60
N VAL A 35 -0.11 -7.07 -5.34
CA VAL A 35 0.86 -6.02 -4.94
C VAL A 35 0.50 -5.44 -3.57
N LEU A 36 -0.79 -5.15 -3.35
CA LEU A 36 -1.29 -4.69 -2.06
C LEU A 36 -1.15 -5.76 -0.98
N GLY A 37 -1.49 -7.01 -1.29
CA GLY A 37 -1.37 -8.14 -0.37
C GLY A 37 0.07 -8.37 0.12
N LEU A 38 1.06 -8.24 -0.78
CA LEU A 38 2.48 -8.33 -0.42
C LEU A 38 2.89 -7.23 0.57
N LEU A 39 2.47 -5.99 0.32
CA LEU A 39 2.75 -4.87 1.22
C LEU A 39 2.10 -5.09 2.59
N VAL A 40 0.80 -5.40 2.62
CA VAL A 40 0.05 -5.67 3.86
C VAL A 40 0.69 -6.82 4.65
N SER A 41 1.06 -7.91 3.97
CA SER A 41 1.73 -9.05 4.60
C SER A 41 3.05 -8.65 5.24
N GLN A 42 3.82 -7.77 4.59
CA GLN A 42 5.08 -7.29 5.16
C GLN A 42 4.85 -6.39 6.37
N LEU A 43 3.88 -5.48 6.31
CA LEU A 43 3.52 -4.60 7.42
C LEU A 43 3.11 -5.39 8.67
N LEU A 44 2.30 -6.44 8.49
CA LEU A 44 1.88 -7.31 9.59
C LEU A 44 3.06 -8.12 10.16
N ARG A 45 3.96 -8.61 9.31
CA ARG A 45 5.20 -9.29 9.75
C ARG A 45 6.11 -8.37 10.55
N ASP A 46 6.14 -7.09 10.21
CA ASP A 46 6.90 -6.05 10.92
C ASP A 46 6.18 -5.55 12.20
N GLY A 47 5.11 -6.23 12.61
CA GLY A 47 4.42 -5.99 13.88
C GLY A 47 3.44 -4.82 13.86
N GLN A 48 3.03 -4.34 12.68
CA GLN A 48 2.02 -3.28 12.61
C GLN A 48 0.64 -3.80 13.02
N PRO A 49 -0.12 -3.07 13.84
CA PRO A 49 -1.47 -3.44 14.23
C PRO A 49 -2.39 -3.56 13.00
N SER A 50 -3.18 -4.64 12.94
CA SER A 50 -4.02 -4.93 11.77
C SER A 50 -5.08 -3.86 11.51
N ASP A 51 -5.63 -3.25 12.55
CA ASP A 51 -6.58 -2.13 12.47
C ASP A 51 -5.94 -0.89 11.83
N VAL A 52 -4.71 -0.56 12.23
CA VAL A 52 -3.93 0.54 11.64
C VAL A 52 -3.61 0.26 10.17
N VAL A 53 -3.26 -0.99 9.83
CA VAL A 53 -3.03 -1.42 8.45
C VAL A 53 -4.29 -1.28 7.60
N CYS A 54 -5.43 -1.81 8.07
CA CYS A 54 -6.70 -1.73 7.38
C CYS A 54 -7.15 -0.27 7.15
N GLU A 55 -7.04 0.60 8.15
CA GLU A 55 -7.45 2.00 8.03
C GLU A 55 -6.57 2.77 7.02
N ALA A 56 -5.26 2.55 7.02
CA ALA A 56 -4.38 3.19 6.06
C ALA A 56 -4.60 2.70 4.62
N VAL A 57 -4.83 1.39 4.44
CA VAL A 57 -5.18 0.83 3.12
C VAL A 57 -6.49 1.43 2.62
N LYS A 58 -7.52 1.49 3.45
CA LYS A 58 -8.81 2.11 3.10
C LYS A 58 -8.61 3.56 2.64
N ARG A 59 -7.93 4.38 3.43
CA ARG A 59 -7.65 5.80 3.09
C ARG A 59 -6.86 5.94 1.81
N GLY A 60 -5.82 5.12 1.62
CA GLY A 60 -5.00 5.16 0.41
C GLY A 60 -5.79 4.76 -0.85
N LEU A 61 -6.66 3.76 -0.75
CA LEU A 61 -7.54 3.36 -1.85
C LEU A 61 -8.59 4.44 -2.16
N GLU A 62 -9.22 5.04 -1.14
CA GLU A 62 -10.17 6.15 -1.31
C GLU A 62 -9.52 7.37 -1.97
N ALA A 63 -8.29 7.71 -1.57
CA ALA A 63 -7.52 8.78 -2.20
C ALA A 63 -7.20 8.48 -3.67
N ALA A 64 -6.85 7.23 -3.98
CA ALA A 64 -6.51 6.78 -5.33
C ALA A 64 -7.72 6.61 -6.27
N GLN A 65 -8.95 6.64 -5.76
CA GLN A 65 -10.18 6.64 -6.57
C GLN A 65 -10.60 8.06 -7.00
N ARG A 66 -10.06 9.10 -6.35
CA ARG A 66 -10.30 10.51 -6.68
C ARG A 66 -9.34 11.07 -7.74
N LEU A 67 -8.40 10.23 -8.22
CA LEU A 67 -7.39 10.50 -9.23
C LEU A 67 -7.61 9.62 -10.46
#